data_AF-A0A437AQB1-F1
#
_entry.id   AF-A0A437AQB1-F1
#
_cell.length_a   1.000
_cell.length_b   1.000
_cell.length_c   1.000
_cell.angle_alpha   90.00
_cell.angle_beta   90.00
_cell.angle_gamma   90.00
#
_symmetry.space_group_name_H-M   'P 1'
#
loop_
_entity.id
_entity.type
_entity.pdbx_description
1 polymer ?
#
loop_
_entity_poly.entity_id
_entity_poly.type
_entity_poly.pdbx_seq_one_letter_code
_entity_poly.pdbx_strand_id
1 'polypeptide(L)'
;MNFDEAIKKYETHRPGKSYFRTDKNPCETTIRGDTDRSFLFLPNTTNKEKWCKNLYKNICNELFINSTIDYYQGMSEIGSYIIYYYFKESVENKFEIISKELVGSSKLVNEEEEIETLPSKKDSLVDEKLSDCIDSIIYENCMTTICNVMDDKFLPVVQNNFEMYDKINLVFLRMMKKRNIKIDILLSKKYMNTTLSWFTRSVSELKDLYKVLALILNSPCNVTFLLLVKYFNEIENGEKIRNIPENLQEEIIKLEQEYVKTQEEMEQPCISARKVLFGLSVGGVVLAIFLYQTLKKDK
;
A
#
# COMPACT_ATOMS: atom_id res chain seq x y z
N MET A 1 11.27 5.27 11.68
CA MET A 1 11.44 4.69 10.32
C MET A 1 10.90 5.68 9.29
N ASN A 2 11.61 5.89 8.19
CA ASN A 2 11.29 6.93 7.21
C ASN A 2 10.61 6.34 5.96
N PHE A 3 9.41 6.83 5.62
CA PHE A 3 8.68 6.39 4.43
C PHE A 3 9.39 6.79 3.13
N ASP A 4 10.00 7.98 3.10
CA ASP A 4 10.76 8.48 1.95
C ASP A 4 11.90 7.52 1.58
N GLU A 5 12.69 7.09 2.56
CA GLU A 5 13.76 6.12 2.36
C GLU A 5 13.23 4.73 1.99
N ALA A 6 12.08 4.32 2.53
CA ALA A 6 11.48 3.03 2.25
C ALA A 6 10.98 2.94 0.81
N ILE A 7 10.29 3.98 0.33
CA ILE A 7 9.65 4.00 -0.99
C ILE A 7 10.69 4.21 -2.10
N LYS A 8 11.70 5.07 -1.90
CA LYS A 8 12.76 5.33 -2.90
C LYS A 8 13.58 4.10 -3.27
N LYS A 9 13.66 3.08 -2.41
CA LYS A 9 14.31 1.79 -2.75
C LYS A 9 13.64 1.10 -3.93
N TYR A 10 12.35 1.38 -4.17
CA TYR A 10 11.56 0.80 -5.25
C TYR A 10 11.64 1.59 -6.56
N GLU A 11 12.29 2.76 -6.59
CA GLU A 11 12.52 3.49 -7.85
C GLU A 11 13.50 2.76 -8.76
N THR A 12 14.46 2.02 -8.18
CA THR A 12 15.55 1.36 -8.91
C THR A 12 15.66 -0.15 -8.64
N HIS A 13 14.65 -0.74 -7.99
CA HIS A 13 14.72 -2.12 -7.50
C HIS A 13 14.95 -3.17 -8.61
N ARG A 14 14.40 -2.92 -9.81
CA ARG A 14 14.51 -3.82 -10.97
C ARG A 14 14.94 -3.03 -12.21
N PRO A 15 16.24 -2.72 -12.35
CA PRO A 15 16.72 -1.91 -13.46
C PRO A 15 16.46 -2.61 -14.80
N GLY A 16 15.94 -1.85 -15.77
CA GLY A 16 15.70 -2.33 -17.14
C GLY A 16 14.36 -3.06 -17.38
N LYS A 17 13.53 -3.28 -16.36
CA LYS A 17 12.15 -3.76 -16.57
C LYS A 17 11.27 -2.60 -17.05
N SER A 18 10.66 -2.75 -18.23
CA SER A 18 9.63 -1.82 -18.69
C SER A 18 8.32 -2.12 -17.98
N TYR A 19 7.72 -1.07 -17.41
CA TYR A 19 6.42 -1.14 -16.76
C TYR A 19 5.30 -0.55 -17.59
N PHE A 20 5.60 -0.10 -18.82
CA PHE A 20 4.62 0.46 -19.72
C PHE A 20 4.07 -0.60 -20.66
N ARG A 21 2.75 -0.77 -20.63
CA ARG A 21 2.04 -1.61 -21.58
C ARG A 21 1.79 -0.86 -22.87
N THR A 22 1.69 -1.60 -23.97
CA THR A 22 1.34 -1.07 -25.30
C THR A 22 -0.01 -1.59 -25.81
N ASP A 23 -0.56 -2.59 -25.13
CA ASP A 23 -1.83 -3.23 -25.43
C ASP A 23 -2.95 -2.71 -24.52
N LYS A 24 -4.20 -3.03 -24.85
CA LYS A 24 -5.35 -2.62 -24.04
C LYS A 24 -5.38 -3.37 -22.70
N ASN A 25 -5.58 -2.64 -21.60
CA ASN A 25 -5.71 -3.24 -20.28
C ASN A 25 -7.06 -3.97 -20.10
N PRO A 26 -7.07 -5.29 -19.85
CA PRO A 26 -8.31 -6.04 -19.65
C PRO A 26 -9.05 -5.64 -18.36
N CYS A 27 -8.33 -5.07 -17.39
CA CYS A 27 -8.87 -4.65 -16.10
C CYS A 27 -9.28 -3.16 -16.05
N GLU A 28 -9.27 -2.44 -17.19
CA GLU A 28 -9.52 -0.99 -17.23
C GLU A 28 -10.79 -0.56 -16.47
N THR A 29 -11.91 -1.26 -16.69
CA THR A 29 -13.18 -0.94 -16.02
C THR A 29 -13.11 -1.13 -14.51
N THR A 30 -12.45 -2.20 -14.06
CA THR A 30 -12.23 -2.48 -12.63
C THR A 30 -11.34 -1.42 -11.99
N ILE A 31 -10.25 -1.05 -12.67
CA ILE A 31 -9.31 -0.01 -12.22
C ILE A 31 -10.06 1.30 -12.00
N ARG A 32 -10.84 1.75 -12.99
CA ARG A 32 -11.61 3.00 -12.88
C ARG A 32 -12.58 2.98 -11.69
N GLY A 33 -13.31 1.87 -11.50
CA GLY A 33 -14.25 1.73 -10.37
C GLY A 33 -13.58 1.67 -8.99
N ASP A 34 -12.37 1.12 -8.90
CA ASP A 34 -11.60 1.11 -7.65
C ASP A 34 -10.96 2.46 -7.34
N THR A 35 -10.41 3.12 -8.36
CA THR A 35 -9.84 4.47 -8.23
C THR A 35 -10.87 5.47 -7.73
N ASP A 36 -12.14 5.33 -8.13
CA ASP A 36 -13.21 6.20 -7.65
C ASP A 36 -13.45 6.14 -6.14
N ARG A 37 -13.15 4.98 -5.54
CA ARG A 37 -13.25 4.72 -4.11
C ARG A 37 -11.93 4.95 -3.35
N SER A 38 -10.88 5.35 -4.08
CA SER A 38 -9.56 5.64 -3.53
C SER A 38 -9.43 7.11 -3.10
N PHE A 39 -8.29 7.50 -2.50
CA PHE A 39 -8.02 8.87 -2.03
C PHE A 39 -9.04 9.40 -0.99
N LEU A 40 -9.60 8.52 -0.16
CA LEU A 40 -10.57 8.91 0.88
C LEU A 40 -9.96 9.78 1.98
N PHE A 41 -8.64 9.77 2.12
CA PHE A 41 -7.90 10.60 3.07
C PHE A 41 -7.74 12.06 2.60
N LEU A 42 -8.02 12.36 1.32
CA LEU A 42 -8.01 13.73 0.83
C LEU A 42 -9.33 14.43 1.16
N PRO A 43 -9.27 15.69 1.62
CA PRO A 43 -10.46 16.49 1.83
C PRO A 43 -11.20 16.73 0.51
N ASN A 44 -12.47 17.10 0.60
CA ASN A 44 -13.36 17.27 -0.55
C ASN A 44 -14.43 18.36 -0.33
N THR A 45 -14.19 19.28 0.61
CA THR A 45 -15.14 20.31 1.00
C THR A 45 -15.08 21.49 0.05
N THR A 46 -13.89 21.88 -0.41
CA THR A 46 -13.70 23.00 -1.34
C THR A 46 -13.62 22.55 -2.80
N ASN A 47 -13.87 23.48 -3.72
CA ASN A 47 -13.70 23.23 -5.16
C ASN A 47 -12.25 22.88 -5.52
N LYS A 48 -11.28 23.54 -4.88
CA LYS A 48 -9.85 23.21 -5.02
C LYS A 48 -9.59 21.75 -4.66
N GLU A 49 -10.10 21.32 -3.50
CA GLU A 49 -9.89 19.95 -3.01
C GLU A 49 -10.54 18.89 -3.92
N LYS A 50 -11.77 19.14 -4.38
CA LYS A 50 -12.45 18.27 -5.33
C LYS A 50 -11.67 18.13 -6.64
N TRP A 51 -11.18 19.26 -7.17
CA TRP A 51 -10.35 19.27 -8.38
C TRP A 51 -9.06 18.49 -8.19
N CYS A 52 -8.31 18.74 -7.11
CA CYS A 52 -7.07 18.03 -6.82
C CYS A 52 -7.32 16.51 -6.67
N LYS A 53 -8.38 16.13 -5.95
CA LYS A 53 -8.78 14.73 -5.79
C LYS A 53 -9.09 14.05 -7.12
N ASN A 54 -9.78 14.74 -8.03
CA ASN A 54 -10.06 14.21 -9.37
C ASN A 54 -8.78 14.08 -10.20
N LEU A 55 -7.85 15.04 -10.10
CA LEU A 55 -6.54 14.93 -10.75
C LEU A 55 -5.76 13.70 -10.25
N TYR A 56 -5.70 13.47 -8.94
CA TYR A 56 -5.07 12.25 -8.40
C TYR A 56 -5.73 10.97 -8.89
N LYS A 57 -7.06 10.94 -8.99
CA LYS A 57 -7.78 9.81 -9.56
C LYS A 57 -7.42 9.58 -11.02
N ASN A 58 -7.32 10.64 -11.82
CA ASN A 58 -6.89 10.52 -13.22
C ASN A 58 -5.46 9.99 -13.32
N ILE A 59 -4.52 10.51 -12.52
CA ILE A 59 -3.14 10.01 -12.44
C ILE A 59 -3.13 8.52 -12.06
N CYS A 60 -3.92 8.11 -11.07
CA CYS A 60 -4.04 6.73 -10.63
C CYS A 60 -4.57 5.81 -11.73
N ASN A 61 -5.62 6.23 -12.43
CA ASN A 61 -6.15 5.51 -13.58
C ASN A 61 -5.06 5.35 -14.65
N GLU A 62 -4.38 6.42 -15.05
CA GLU A 62 -3.33 6.35 -16.06
C GLU A 62 -2.19 5.42 -15.63
N LEU A 63 -1.73 5.50 -14.38
CA LEU A 63 -0.66 4.63 -13.89
C LEU A 63 -1.07 3.15 -13.92
N PHE A 64 -2.22 2.78 -13.34
CA PHE A 64 -2.61 1.36 -13.32
C PHE A 64 -3.07 0.84 -14.68
N ILE A 65 -3.77 1.65 -15.49
CA ILE A 65 -4.21 1.26 -16.83
C ILE A 65 -2.99 1.02 -17.71
N ASN A 66 -2.00 1.91 -17.70
CA ASN A 66 -0.82 1.81 -18.57
C ASN A 66 0.27 0.90 -18.00
N SER A 67 0.10 0.37 -16.79
CA SER A 67 1.06 -0.57 -16.19
C SER A 67 0.99 -1.97 -16.80
N THR A 68 2.13 -2.67 -16.81
CA THR A 68 2.21 -4.10 -17.18
C THR A 68 1.89 -5.06 -16.04
N ILE A 69 1.58 -4.56 -14.83
CA ILE A 69 1.29 -5.43 -13.68
C ILE A 69 -0.14 -5.99 -13.77
N ASP A 70 -0.31 -7.22 -13.32
CA ASP A 70 -1.64 -7.82 -13.18
C ASP A 70 -2.41 -7.07 -12.08
N TYR A 71 -3.51 -6.44 -12.48
CA TYR A 71 -4.31 -5.64 -11.55
C TYR A 71 -5.24 -6.52 -10.70
N TYR A 72 -5.16 -6.34 -9.39
CA TYR A 72 -6.08 -6.94 -8.42
C TYR A 72 -6.81 -5.85 -7.64
N GLN A 73 -8.07 -6.11 -7.30
CA GLN A 73 -8.88 -5.17 -6.53
C GLN A 73 -8.19 -4.79 -5.21
N GLY A 74 -8.16 -3.49 -4.91
CA GLY A 74 -7.51 -2.94 -3.72
C GLY A 74 -6.10 -2.41 -3.96
N MET A 75 -5.45 -2.72 -5.08
CA MET A 75 -4.14 -2.14 -5.44
C MET A 75 -4.20 -0.62 -5.55
N SER A 76 -5.29 -0.05 -6.09
CA SER A 76 -5.46 1.41 -6.19
C SER A 76 -5.54 2.10 -4.83
N GLU A 77 -5.97 1.41 -3.77
CA GLU A 77 -6.05 1.98 -2.43
C GLU A 77 -4.64 2.19 -1.87
N ILE A 78 -3.77 1.19 -1.98
CA ILE A 78 -2.35 1.32 -1.64
C ILE A 78 -1.69 2.35 -2.57
N GLY A 79 -1.92 2.22 -3.88
CA GLY A 79 -1.38 3.11 -4.90
C GLY A 79 -1.71 4.58 -4.63
N SER A 80 -2.90 4.88 -4.12
CA SER A 80 -3.32 6.26 -3.83
C SER A 80 -2.39 7.00 -2.86
N TYR A 81 -1.80 6.31 -1.88
CA TYR A 81 -0.84 6.92 -0.94
C TYR A 81 0.53 7.12 -1.57
N ILE A 82 0.96 6.19 -2.42
CA ILE A 82 2.23 6.31 -3.17
C ILE A 82 2.12 7.47 -4.17
N ILE A 83 1.03 7.51 -4.94
CA ILE A 83 0.74 8.58 -5.91
C ILE A 83 0.70 9.93 -5.21
N TYR A 84 -0.04 10.02 -4.09
CA TYR A 84 -0.08 11.26 -3.33
C TYR A 84 1.31 11.71 -2.86
N TYR A 85 2.15 10.78 -2.38
CA TYR A 85 3.52 11.10 -2.00
C TYR A 85 4.35 11.69 -3.15
N TYR A 86 4.28 11.13 -4.36
CA TYR A 86 5.03 11.65 -5.52
C TYR A 86 4.47 12.96 -6.07
N PHE A 87 3.14 13.09 -6.10
CA PHE A 87 2.49 14.15 -6.86
C PHE A 87 2.01 15.34 -6.01
N LYS A 88 2.03 15.26 -4.67
CA LYS A 88 1.46 16.32 -3.82
C LYS A 88 1.95 17.73 -4.14
N GLU A 89 3.25 17.91 -4.27
CA GLU A 89 3.85 19.22 -4.52
C GLU A 89 3.54 19.70 -5.95
N SER A 90 3.61 18.78 -6.92
CA SER A 90 3.32 19.09 -8.33
C SER A 90 1.86 19.47 -8.54
N VAL A 91 0.93 18.73 -7.92
CA VAL A 91 -0.52 18.98 -8.03
C VAL A 91 -0.90 20.30 -7.34
N GLU A 92 -0.36 20.57 -6.16
CA GLU A 92 -0.61 21.82 -5.44
C GLU A 92 -0.11 23.03 -6.23
N ASN A 93 1.13 23.00 -6.71
CA ASN A 93 1.71 24.07 -7.52
C ASN A 93 0.94 24.29 -8.83
N LYS A 94 0.53 23.21 -9.51
CA LYS A 94 -0.19 23.32 -10.79
C LYS A 94 -1.62 23.78 -10.63
N PHE A 95 -2.31 23.44 -9.54
CA PHE A 95 -3.61 24.05 -9.25
C PHE A 95 -3.50 25.58 -9.22
N GLU A 96 -2.44 26.12 -8.61
CA GLU A 96 -2.26 27.58 -8.54
C GLU A 96 -2.00 28.21 -9.91
N ILE A 97 -1.32 27.51 -10.81
CA ILE A 97 -1.06 27.98 -12.18
C ILE A 97 -2.36 27.91 -13.01
N ILE A 98 -3.01 26.74 -13.03
CA ILE A 98 -4.22 26.50 -13.81
C ILE A 98 -5.38 27.38 -13.32
N SER A 99 -5.52 27.58 -12.01
CA SER A 99 -6.52 28.51 -11.46
C SER A 99 -6.26 29.96 -11.89
N LYS A 100 -5.00 30.37 -12.07
CA LYS A 100 -4.66 31.70 -12.62
C LYS A 100 -4.90 31.78 -14.13
N GLU A 101 -4.69 30.71 -14.88
CA GLU A 101 -4.86 30.67 -16.34
C GLU A 101 -6.31 30.50 -16.80
N LEU A 102 -7.07 29.62 -16.13
CA LEU A 102 -8.50 29.46 -16.37
C LEU A 102 -9.29 30.69 -15.89
N VAL A 103 -8.75 31.42 -14.91
CA VAL A 103 -9.34 32.65 -14.38
C VAL A 103 -8.49 33.85 -14.76
N GLY A 104 -8.51 34.17 -16.05
CA GLY A 104 -8.42 35.57 -16.44
C GLY A 104 -9.59 36.33 -15.80
N SER A 105 -9.31 37.02 -14.68
CA SER A 105 -10.21 37.96 -14.00
C SER A 105 -11.41 37.37 -13.21
N SER A 106 -11.31 37.44 -11.88
CA SER A 106 -12.41 37.84 -10.96
C SER A 106 -13.47 36.83 -10.46
N LYS A 107 -13.33 35.50 -10.61
CA LYS A 107 -14.42 34.58 -10.13
C LYS A 107 -14.09 33.49 -9.10
N LEU A 108 -12.83 33.12 -8.87
CA LEU A 108 -12.51 32.07 -7.88
C LEU A 108 -12.33 32.56 -6.43
N VAL A 109 -12.51 33.85 -6.16
CA VAL A 109 -12.44 34.40 -4.78
C VAL A 109 -13.80 34.33 -4.07
N ASN A 110 -14.88 33.98 -4.79
CA ASN A 110 -16.14 33.62 -4.14
C ASN A 110 -16.17 32.11 -3.92
N GLU A 111 -16.09 31.71 -2.66
CA GLU A 111 -16.17 30.32 -2.17
C GLU A 111 -17.52 29.63 -2.48
N GLU A 112 -18.43 30.28 -3.20
CA GLU A 112 -19.83 29.86 -3.39
C GLU A 112 -20.25 29.65 -4.86
N GLU A 113 -19.43 29.96 -5.88
CA GLU A 113 -19.77 29.56 -7.25
C GLU A 113 -19.33 28.11 -7.49
N GLU A 114 -20.31 27.23 -7.71
CA GLU A 114 -20.10 25.87 -8.21
C GLU A 114 -19.23 25.96 -9.48
N ILE A 115 -17.96 25.57 -9.37
CA ILE A 115 -17.25 25.10 -10.55
C ILE A 115 -18.11 23.92 -11.03
N GLU A 116 -18.78 24.09 -12.18
CA GLU A 116 -19.50 23.01 -12.84
C GLU A 116 -18.66 21.76 -12.69
N THR A 117 -19.21 20.76 -12.00
CA THR A 117 -18.57 19.46 -11.84
C THR A 117 -18.12 19.04 -13.23
N LEU A 118 -16.80 19.06 -13.44
CA LEU A 118 -16.18 18.68 -14.71
C LEU A 118 -16.89 17.40 -15.17
N PRO A 119 -17.60 17.46 -16.31
CA PRO A 119 -18.45 16.35 -16.70
C PRO A 119 -17.58 15.11 -16.79
N SER A 120 -18.06 14.01 -16.22
CA SER A 120 -17.43 12.68 -16.23
C SER A 120 -17.41 12.04 -17.63
N LYS A 121 -17.44 12.86 -18.68
CA LYS A 121 -17.21 12.47 -20.07
C LYS A 121 -15.78 12.85 -20.42
N LYS A 122 -15.15 12.02 -21.25
CA LYS A 122 -13.86 12.28 -21.92
C LYS A 122 -13.87 13.65 -22.61
N ASP A 123 -13.65 14.72 -21.87
CA ASP A 123 -13.35 16.02 -22.43
C ASP A 123 -11.85 16.02 -22.70
N SER A 124 -11.52 15.68 -23.95
CA SER A 124 -10.16 15.64 -24.52
C SER A 124 -9.27 16.82 -24.13
N LEU A 125 -9.84 17.99 -23.85
CA LEU A 125 -9.13 19.20 -23.46
C LEU A 125 -8.58 19.18 -22.02
N VAL A 126 -9.25 18.49 -21.09
CA VAL A 126 -8.78 18.32 -19.71
C VAL A 126 -7.70 17.25 -19.70
N ASP A 127 -7.89 16.15 -20.44
CA ASP A 127 -6.92 15.06 -20.58
C ASP A 127 -5.63 15.52 -21.30
N GLU A 128 -5.72 16.30 -22.39
CA GLU A 128 -4.55 16.89 -23.07
C GLU A 128 -3.78 17.86 -22.17
N LYS A 129 -4.47 18.74 -21.44
CA LYS A 129 -3.81 19.66 -20.49
C LYS A 129 -3.28 18.96 -19.24
N LEU A 130 -3.88 17.85 -18.81
CA LEU A 130 -3.41 17.07 -17.65
C LEU A 130 -2.09 16.36 -17.93
N SER A 131 -1.93 15.85 -19.16
CA SER A 131 -0.69 15.25 -19.66
C SER A 131 0.48 16.23 -19.52
N ASP A 132 0.28 17.48 -19.95
CA ASP A 132 1.27 18.56 -19.79
C ASP A 132 1.50 18.94 -18.31
N CYS A 133 0.54 18.58 -17.45
CA CYS A 133 0.60 18.79 -16.01
C CYS A 133 1.32 17.69 -15.23
N ILE A 134 1.80 16.63 -15.87
CA ILE A 134 2.50 15.54 -15.19
C ILE A 134 3.97 15.58 -15.59
N ASP A 135 4.86 15.87 -14.64
CA ASP A 135 6.30 15.77 -14.88
C ASP A 135 6.64 14.32 -15.25
N SER A 136 7.24 14.13 -16.42
CA SER A 136 7.50 12.79 -16.97
C SER A 136 8.43 11.97 -16.07
N ILE A 137 9.40 12.61 -15.40
CA ILE A 137 10.33 11.95 -14.48
C ILE A 137 9.57 11.50 -13.23
N ILE A 138 8.73 12.38 -12.65
CA ILE A 138 7.90 12.01 -11.49
C ILE A 138 6.95 10.87 -11.84
N TYR A 139 6.35 10.90 -13.03
CA TYR A 139 5.45 9.87 -13.53
C TYR A 139 6.16 8.53 -13.71
N GLU A 140 7.31 8.50 -14.38
CA GLU A 140 8.10 7.29 -14.56
C GLU A 140 8.58 6.70 -13.23
N ASN A 141 9.05 7.56 -12.31
CA ASN A 141 9.45 7.13 -10.96
C ASN A 141 8.28 6.55 -10.18
N CYS A 142 7.10 7.19 -10.24
CA CYS A 142 5.91 6.71 -9.56
C CYS A 142 5.42 5.38 -10.16
N MET A 143 5.36 5.26 -11.49
CA MET A 143 4.99 4.03 -12.19
C MET A 143 5.92 2.87 -11.80
N THR A 144 7.23 3.09 -11.91
CA THR A 144 8.26 2.11 -11.59
C THR A 144 8.14 1.66 -10.13
N THR A 145 7.97 2.62 -9.23
CA THR A 145 7.82 2.37 -7.81
C THR A 145 6.58 1.54 -7.50
N ILE A 146 5.40 1.95 -7.99
CA ILE A 146 4.15 1.20 -7.77
C ILE A 146 4.31 -0.23 -8.28
N CYS A 147 4.82 -0.41 -9.50
CA CYS A 147 4.95 -1.73 -10.07
C CYS A 147 5.91 -2.63 -9.28
N ASN A 148 7.08 -2.09 -8.88
CA ASN A 148 8.02 -2.83 -8.02
C ASN A 148 7.39 -3.18 -6.66
N VAL A 149 6.69 -2.22 -6.03
CA VAL A 149 6.01 -2.42 -4.74
C VAL A 149 4.94 -3.50 -4.85
N MET A 150 4.09 -3.46 -5.89
CA MET A 150 3.06 -4.47 -6.10
C MET A 150 3.65 -5.85 -6.37
N ASP A 151 4.68 -5.93 -7.23
CA ASP A 151 5.39 -7.17 -7.55
C ASP A 151 6.03 -7.82 -6.32
N ASP A 152 6.60 -7.03 -5.40
CA ASP A 152 7.35 -7.54 -4.26
C ASP A 152 6.50 -7.80 -3.01
N LYS A 153 5.40 -7.06 -2.83
CA LYS A 153 4.65 -7.04 -1.57
C LYS A 153 3.21 -7.47 -1.69
N PHE A 154 2.56 -7.18 -2.82
CA PHE A 154 1.13 -7.45 -2.99
C PHE A 154 0.89 -8.75 -3.76
N LEU A 155 1.46 -8.84 -4.97
CA LEU A 155 1.30 -10.00 -5.85
C LEU A 155 1.68 -11.31 -5.18
N PRO A 156 2.79 -11.44 -4.41
CA PRO A 156 3.14 -12.68 -3.74
C PRO A 156 2.05 -13.22 -2.82
N VAL A 157 1.24 -12.33 -2.23
CA VAL A 157 0.19 -12.67 -1.27
C VAL A 157 -1.10 -13.10 -1.97
N VAL A 158 -1.43 -12.50 -3.12
CA VAL A 158 -2.72 -12.70 -3.81
C VAL A 158 -2.65 -13.68 -4.98
N GLN A 159 -1.49 -13.80 -5.62
CA GLN A 159 -1.30 -14.71 -6.75
C GLN A 159 -1.47 -16.17 -6.31
N ASN A 160 -1.68 -17.07 -7.28
CA ASN A 160 -1.89 -18.50 -7.03
C ASN A 160 -3.05 -18.77 -6.06
N ASN A 161 -4.19 -18.09 -6.28
CA ASN A 161 -5.39 -18.25 -5.46
C ASN A 161 -5.15 -18.04 -3.96
N PHE A 162 -4.37 -17.01 -3.59
CA PHE A 162 -4.10 -16.62 -2.20
C PHE A 162 -3.34 -17.68 -1.36
N GLU A 163 -2.56 -18.57 -1.99
CA GLU A 163 -1.82 -19.64 -1.27
C GLU A 163 -0.91 -19.08 -0.17
N MET A 164 -0.14 -18.03 -0.45
CA MET A 164 0.74 -17.41 0.54
C MET A 164 -0.05 -16.73 1.67
N TYR A 165 -1.14 -16.01 1.33
CA TYR A 165 -2.04 -15.44 2.31
C TYR A 165 -2.54 -16.52 3.29
N ASP A 166 -3.00 -17.66 2.77
CA ASP A 166 -3.54 -18.74 3.58
C ASP A 166 -2.51 -19.34 4.53
N LYS A 167 -1.28 -19.54 4.05
CA LYS A 167 -0.16 -19.99 4.90
C LYS A 167 0.10 -19.02 6.05
N ILE A 168 0.20 -17.72 5.76
CA ILE A 168 0.46 -16.70 6.79
C ILE A 168 -0.73 -16.61 7.77
N ASN A 169 -1.96 -16.67 7.25
CA ASN A 169 -3.19 -16.62 8.04
C ASN A 169 -3.29 -17.79 9.03
N LEU A 170 -2.85 -18.99 8.65
CA LEU A 170 -2.81 -20.14 9.56
C LEU A 170 -1.86 -19.90 10.75
N VAL A 171 -0.70 -19.30 10.50
CA VAL A 171 0.25 -18.93 11.58
C VAL A 171 -0.37 -17.86 12.48
N PHE A 172 -1.00 -16.84 11.90
CA PHE A 172 -1.76 -15.83 12.65
C PHE A 172 -2.80 -16.46 13.57
N LEU A 173 -3.64 -17.37 13.06
CA LEU A 173 -4.66 -18.07 13.85
C LEU A 173 -4.05 -18.85 15.03
N ARG A 174 -2.88 -19.47 14.81
CA ARG A 174 -2.16 -20.19 15.86
C ARG A 174 -1.61 -19.23 16.92
N MET A 175 -1.06 -18.08 16.53
CA MET A 175 -0.60 -17.03 17.44
C MET A 175 -1.76 -16.44 18.27
N MET A 176 -2.91 -16.21 17.65
CA MET A 176 -4.11 -15.73 18.36
C MET A 176 -4.65 -16.77 19.35
N LYS A 177 -4.63 -18.06 18.97
CA LYS A 177 -5.00 -19.15 19.88
C LYS A 177 -4.10 -19.21 21.12
N LYS A 178 -2.79 -18.99 20.98
CA LYS A 178 -1.85 -18.89 22.12
C LYS A 178 -2.17 -17.73 23.07
N ARG A 179 -2.86 -16.69 22.57
CA ARG A 179 -3.39 -15.55 23.34
C ARG A 179 -4.80 -15.80 23.89
N ASN A 180 -5.29 -17.04 23.85
CA ASN A 180 -6.66 -17.42 24.21
C ASN A 180 -7.76 -16.78 23.34
N ILE A 181 -7.42 -16.28 22.16
CA ILE A 181 -8.37 -15.73 21.19
C ILE A 181 -8.64 -16.79 20.13
N LYS A 182 -9.87 -17.32 20.09
CA LYS A 182 -10.29 -18.35 19.14
C LYS A 182 -11.03 -17.69 17.98
N ILE A 183 -10.40 -17.70 16.81
CA ILE A 183 -10.95 -17.18 15.57
C ILE A 183 -11.21 -18.39 14.66
N ASP A 184 -12.42 -18.50 14.13
CA ASP A 184 -12.74 -19.51 13.12
C ASP A 184 -12.02 -19.21 11.80
N ILE A 185 -11.60 -20.25 11.08
CA ILE A 185 -10.84 -20.09 9.84
C ILE A 185 -11.61 -19.35 8.76
N LEU A 186 -12.93 -19.57 8.64
CA LEU A 186 -13.77 -18.87 7.67
C LEU A 186 -13.96 -17.41 8.10
N LEU A 187 -14.15 -17.17 9.40
CA LEU A 187 -14.28 -15.82 9.94
C LEU A 187 -12.99 -15.01 9.80
N SER A 188 -11.82 -15.65 9.83
CA SER A 188 -10.53 -14.98 9.66
C SER A 188 -10.38 -14.26 8.31
N LYS A 189 -11.15 -14.67 7.30
CA LYS A 189 -11.17 -14.02 5.99
C LYS A 189 -11.73 -12.60 6.03
N LYS A 190 -12.49 -12.22 7.07
CA LYS A 190 -12.96 -10.84 7.25
C LYS A 190 -11.80 -9.84 7.36
N TYR A 191 -10.64 -10.27 7.88
CA TYR A 191 -9.47 -9.41 8.03
C TYR A 191 -8.68 -9.21 6.73
N MET A 192 -9.01 -9.94 5.66
CA MET A 192 -8.33 -9.85 4.36
C MET A 192 -8.38 -8.44 3.79
N ASN A 193 -9.52 -7.75 3.95
CA ASN A 193 -9.63 -6.36 3.51
C ASN A 193 -8.64 -5.44 4.24
N THR A 194 -8.41 -5.66 5.53
CA THR A 194 -7.46 -4.86 6.32
C THR A 194 -6.01 -5.17 5.95
N THR A 195 -5.66 -6.46 5.86
CA THR A 195 -4.27 -6.87 5.58
C THR A 195 -3.87 -6.62 4.14
N LEU A 196 -4.77 -6.81 3.16
CA LEU A 196 -4.50 -6.52 1.76
C LEU A 196 -4.61 -5.03 1.41
N SER A 197 -5.41 -4.23 2.12
CA SER A 197 -5.39 -2.77 1.94
C SER A 197 -4.27 -2.08 2.71
N TRP A 198 -3.37 -2.84 3.35
CA TRP A 198 -2.26 -2.33 4.17
C TRP A 198 -2.71 -1.34 5.24
N PHE A 199 -3.83 -1.64 5.90
CA PHE A 199 -4.41 -0.84 6.99
C PHE A 199 -4.78 0.60 6.60
N THR A 200 -4.79 0.95 5.32
CA THR A 200 -5.18 2.28 4.81
C THR A 200 -6.56 2.74 5.28
N ARG A 201 -7.47 1.78 5.47
CA ARG A 201 -8.83 2.01 6.00
C ARG A 201 -8.91 2.00 7.52
N SER A 202 -7.88 1.53 8.21
CA SER A 202 -7.89 1.31 9.66
C SER A 202 -7.10 2.36 10.43
N VAL A 203 -6.06 2.94 9.85
CA VAL A 203 -5.28 4.02 10.46
C VAL A 203 -5.98 5.37 10.24
N SER A 204 -6.05 6.22 11.27
CA SER A 204 -6.75 7.51 11.19
C SER A 204 -5.93 8.63 10.57
N GLU A 205 -4.62 8.65 10.81
CA GLU A 205 -3.75 9.77 10.42
C GLU A 205 -2.79 9.38 9.32
N LEU A 206 -2.62 10.26 8.32
CA LEU A 206 -1.72 10.04 7.19
C LEU A 206 -0.26 9.83 7.64
N LYS A 207 0.19 10.58 8.65
CA LYS A 207 1.54 10.46 9.21
C LYS A 207 1.79 9.06 9.77
N ASP A 208 0.85 8.55 10.54
CA ASP A 208 0.94 7.22 11.13
C ASP A 208 0.81 6.12 10.07
N LEU A 209 -0.03 6.34 9.06
CA LEU A 209 -0.12 5.41 7.94
C LEU A 209 1.20 5.33 7.17
N TYR A 210 1.93 6.43 6.97
CA TYR A 210 3.26 6.37 6.37
C TYR A 210 4.26 5.56 7.20
N LYS A 211 4.14 5.52 8.54
CA LYS A 211 4.94 4.61 9.37
C LYS A 211 4.60 3.15 9.07
N VAL A 212 3.30 2.83 8.94
CA VAL A 212 2.84 1.47 8.60
C VAL A 212 3.28 1.05 7.19
N LEU A 213 3.11 1.92 6.21
CA LEU A 213 3.55 1.66 4.84
C LEU A 213 5.07 1.47 4.78
N ALA A 214 5.85 2.32 5.47
CA ALA A 214 7.30 2.15 5.55
C ALA A 214 7.70 0.81 6.17
N LEU A 215 6.94 0.32 7.15
CA LEU A 215 7.18 -0.99 7.77
C LEU A 215 6.94 -2.11 6.76
N ILE A 216 5.79 -2.09 6.10
CA ILE A 216 5.40 -3.10 5.11
C ILE A 216 6.43 -3.17 3.97
N LEU A 217 6.87 -2.02 3.49
CA LEU A 217 7.87 -1.92 2.43
C LEU A 217 9.24 -2.50 2.84
N ASN A 218 9.63 -2.38 4.11
CA ASN A 218 10.93 -2.86 4.61
C ASN A 218 10.90 -4.28 5.20
N SER A 219 9.73 -4.89 5.36
CA SER A 219 9.56 -6.19 6.03
C SER A 219 9.04 -7.27 5.08
N PRO A 220 9.16 -8.57 5.43
CA PRO A 220 8.56 -9.64 4.63
C PRO A 220 7.03 -9.56 4.62
N CYS A 221 6.37 -10.27 3.69
CA CYS A 221 4.92 -10.13 3.44
C CYS A 221 4.04 -10.50 4.64
N ASN A 222 4.54 -11.29 5.60
CA ASN A 222 3.83 -11.65 6.82
C ASN A 222 3.61 -10.48 7.78
N VAL A 223 4.32 -9.36 7.60
CA VAL A 223 4.26 -8.19 8.50
C VAL A 223 2.86 -7.59 8.63
N THR A 224 2.03 -7.66 7.58
CA THR A 224 0.63 -7.20 7.65
C THR A 224 -0.19 -8.01 8.64
N PHE A 225 0.12 -9.30 8.82
CA PHE A 225 -0.49 -10.13 9.85
C PHE A 225 0.11 -9.88 11.23
N LEU A 226 1.39 -9.52 11.33
CA LEU A 226 1.96 -9.09 12.62
C LEU A 226 1.34 -7.80 13.12
N LEU A 227 1.09 -6.86 12.21
CA LEU A 227 0.30 -5.66 12.49
C LEU A 227 -1.13 -6.03 12.90
N LEU A 228 -1.74 -7.04 12.26
CA LEU A 228 -3.05 -7.54 12.66
C LEU A 228 -3.03 -8.16 14.07
N VAL A 229 -1.98 -8.89 14.46
CA VAL A 229 -1.80 -9.37 15.83
C VAL A 229 -1.68 -8.20 16.81
N LYS A 230 -0.88 -7.18 16.47
CA LYS A 230 -0.63 -6.02 17.32
C LYS A 230 -1.89 -5.19 17.55
N TYR A 231 -2.66 -4.94 16.50
CA TYR A 231 -3.84 -4.08 16.50
C TYR A 231 -5.15 -4.87 16.43
N PHE A 232 -5.13 -6.13 16.88
CA PHE A 232 -6.26 -7.04 16.71
C PHE A 232 -7.55 -6.48 17.32
N ASN A 233 -7.46 -5.91 18.52
CA ASN A 233 -8.63 -5.41 19.24
C ASN A 233 -9.27 -4.23 18.51
N GLU A 234 -8.46 -3.28 18.04
CA GLU A 234 -8.93 -2.13 17.28
C GLU A 234 -9.63 -2.60 15.99
N ILE A 235 -9.02 -3.52 15.25
CA ILE A 235 -9.59 -4.07 14.02
C ILE A 235 -10.88 -4.85 14.30
N GLU A 236 -10.90 -5.69 15.33
CA GLU A 236 -12.06 -6.52 15.68
C GLU A 236 -13.26 -5.67 16.12
N ASN A 237 -13.01 -4.58 16.84
CA ASN A 237 -14.04 -3.67 17.33
C ASN A 237 -14.43 -2.59 16.29
N GLY A 238 -13.80 -2.57 15.11
CA GLY A 238 -14.04 -1.56 14.09
C GLY A 238 -13.52 -0.17 14.48
N GLU A 239 -12.59 -0.10 15.43
CA GLU A 239 -11.97 1.13 15.89
C GLU A 239 -10.81 1.54 14.97
N LYS A 240 -10.56 2.86 14.89
CA LYS A 240 -9.42 3.38 14.16
C LYS A 240 -8.15 3.23 15.00
N ILE A 241 -7.07 2.78 14.36
CA ILE A 241 -5.74 2.78 14.95
C ILE A 241 -5.22 4.23 14.96
N ARG A 242 -4.83 4.70 16.14
CA ARG A 242 -4.34 6.08 16.38
C ARG A 242 -3.01 6.04 17.12
N ASN A 243 -2.21 7.10 16.98
CA ASN A 243 -0.97 7.31 17.73
C ASN A 243 0.00 6.13 17.61
N ILE A 244 0.37 5.78 16.37
CA ILE A 244 1.31 4.68 16.12
C ILE A 244 2.66 5.00 16.76
N PRO A 245 3.14 4.13 17.68
CA PRO A 245 4.32 4.46 18.48
C PRO A 245 5.59 4.42 17.64
N GLU A 246 6.57 5.25 17.98
CA GLU A 246 7.83 5.36 17.23
C GLU A 246 8.65 4.06 17.29
N ASN A 247 8.52 3.29 18.38
CA ASN A 247 9.16 1.99 18.56
C ASN A 247 8.37 0.82 17.95
N LEU A 248 7.36 1.05 17.09
CA LEU A 248 6.56 0.01 16.45
C LEU A 248 7.43 -1.09 15.81
N GLN A 249 8.53 -0.72 15.17
CA GLN A 249 9.44 -1.69 14.53
C GLN A 249 10.00 -2.72 15.53
N GLU A 250 10.39 -2.29 16.73
CA GLU A 250 10.91 -3.19 17.77
C GLU A 250 9.83 -4.15 18.28
N GLU A 251 8.60 -3.67 18.41
CA GLU A 251 7.47 -4.51 18.81
C GLU A 251 7.15 -5.58 17.73
N ILE A 252 7.22 -5.18 16.46
CA ILE A 252 7.00 -6.09 15.33
C ILE A 252 8.13 -7.12 15.22
N ILE A 253 9.38 -6.76 15.51
CA ILE A 253 10.50 -7.73 15.57
C ILE A 253 10.25 -8.81 16.62
N LYS A 254 9.70 -8.45 17.78
CA LYS A 254 9.33 -9.45 18.81
C LYS A 254 8.22 -10.38 18.32
N LEU A 255 7.22 -9.83 17.62
CA LEU A 255 6.15 -10.64 17.03
C LEU A 255 6.66 -11.53 15.89
N GLU A 256 7.65 -11.08 15.11
CA GLU A 256 8.30 -11.88 14.07
C GLU A 256 9.02 -13.09 14.66
N GLN A 257 9.74 -12.93 15.77
CA GLN A 257 10.37 -14.05 16.47
C GLN A 257 9.34 -15.08 16.94
N GLU A 258 8.20 -14.61 17.45
CA GLU A 258 7.09 -15.48 17.82
C GLU A 258 6.44 -16.16 16.61
N TYR A 259 6.31 -15.45 15.50
CA TYR A 259 5.79 -15.95 14.23
C TYR A 259 6.65 -17.11 13.72
N VAL A 260 7.97 -16.92 13.62
CA VAL A 260 8.92 -17.95 13.18
C VAL A 260 8.81 -19.19 14.06
N LYS A 261 8.85 -19.01 15.39
CA LYS A 261 8.69 -20.13 16.33
C LYS A 261 7.35 -20.86 16.15
N THR A 262 6.27 -20.11 15.92
CA THR A 262 4.94 -20.69 15.72
C THR A 262 4.85 -21.45 14.42
N GLN A 263 5.46 -20.94 13.35
CA GLN A 263 5.57 -21.63 12.08
C GLN A 263 6.36 -22.94 12.20
N GLU A 264 7.53 -22.91 12.85
CA GLU A 264 8.36 -24.10 13.11
C GLU A 264 7.58 -25.17 13.91
N GLU A 265 6.84 -24.77 14.94
CA GLU A 265 5.98 -25.67 15.72
C GLU A 265 4.85 -26.31 14.89
N MET A 266 4.37 -25.62 13.85
CA MET A 266 3.32 -26.12 12.94
C MET A 266 3.87 -27.05 11.86
N GLU A 267 5.11 -26.83 11.43
CA GLU A 267 5.80 -27.64 10.43
C GLU A 267 6.40 -28.90 11.03
N GLN A 268 6.64 -28.94 12.35
CA GLN A 268 6.97 -30.18 13.05
C GLN A 268 5.79 -31.16 12.93
N PRO A 269 5.97 -32.30 12.24
CA PRO A 269 4.97 -33.35 12.28
C PRO A 269 4.85 -33.80 13.74
N CYS A 270 3.65 -34.19 14.19
CA CYS A 270 3.44 -34.86 15.48
C CYS A 270 4.23 -36.18 15.52
N ILE A 271 5.56 -36.09 15.67
CA ILE A 271 6.48 -37.19 15.84
C ILE A 271 6.89 -37.16 17.30
N SER A 272 6.53 -38.21 18.01
CA SER A 272 6.88 -38.44 19.41
C SER A 272 8.34 -38.05 19.71
N ALA A 273 8.52 -37.01 20.52
CA ALA A 273 9.59 -36.65 21.45
C ALA A 273 11.04 -37.21 21.32
N ARG A 274 11.51 -37.78 20.21
CA ARG A 274 12.76 -38.55 20.24
C ARG A 274 13.79 -38.38 19.14
N LYS A 275 13.63 -37.50 18.16
CA LYS A 275 14.72 -37.21 17.21
C LYS A 275 14.76 -35.74 16.81
N VAL A 276 15.29 -34.91 17.71
CA VAL A 276 15.85 -33.60 17.35
C VAL A 276 17.28 -33.85 16.88
N LEU A 277 17.55 -33.68 15.59
CA LEU A 277 18.76 -33.05 15.05
C LEU A 277 18.70 -33.13 13.52
N PHE A 278 19.09 -32.02 12.87
CA PHE A 278 19.24 -31.79 11.43
C PHE A 278 18.00 -31.32 10.67
N GLY A 279 17.89 -29.99 10.56
CA GLY A 279 16.97 -29.34 9.63
C GLY A 279 17.09 -27.81 9.58
N LEU A 280 18.28 -27.23 9.80
CA LEU A 280 18.54 -25.81 9.51
C LEU A 280 18.50 -25.61 7.99
N SER A 281 17.30 -25.41 7.43
CA SER A 281 17.12 -25.18 6.00
C SER A 281 16.93 -23.70 5.72
N VAL A 282 18.01 -23.07 5.26
CA VAL A 282 18.13 -21.98 4.27
C VAL A 282 17.40 -20.64 4.49
N GLY A 283 16.21 -20.58 5.10
CA GLY A 283 15.49 -19.32 5.35
C GLY A 283 16.17 -18.40 6.38
N GLY A 284 16.78 -18.98 7.41
CA GLY A 284 17.48 -18.22 8.46
C GLY A 284 18.77 -17.54 8.01
N VAL A 285 19.44 -18.06 6.96
CA VAL A 285 20.71 -17.50 6.47
C VAL A 285 20.46 -16.19 5.69
N VAL A 286 19.38 -16.13 4.91
CA VAL A 286 18.99 -14.89 4.21
C VAL A 286 18.56 -13.81 5.20
N LEU A 287 17.84 -14.18 6.26
CA LEU A 287 17.38 -13.25 7.30
C LEU A 287 18.52 -12.73 8.19
N ALA A 288 19.48 -13.58 8.56
CA ALA A 288 20.65 -13.17 9.35
C ALA A 288 21.56 -12.20 8.56
N ILE A 289 21.68 -12.39 7.24
CA ILE A 289 22.42 -11.46 6.37
C ILE A 289 21.67 -10.12 6.25
N PHE A 290 20.34 -10.13 6.12
CA PHE A 290 19.52 -8.91 6.11
C PHE A 290 19.63 -8.14 7.42
N LEU A 291 19.49 -8.83 8.57
CA LEU A 291 19.61 -8.27 9.92
C LEU A 291 21.01 -7.70 10.18
N TYR A 292 22.07 -8.38 9.72
CA TYR A 292 23.45 -7.91 9.85
C TYR A 292 23.71 -6.65 9.01
N GLN A 293 23.15 -6.56 7.80
CA GLN A 293 23.30 -5.38 6.94
C GLN A 293 22.53 -4.16 7.47
N THR A 294 21.38 -4.35 8.10
CA THR A 294 20.64 -3.25 8.74
C THR A 294 21.30 -2.78 10.03
N LEU A 295 21.81 -3.68 10.88
CA LEU A 295 22.43 -3.30 12.16
C LEU A 295 23.82 -2.68 12.02
N LYS A 296 24.54 -2.93 10.91
CA LYS A 296 25.85 -2.32 10.65
C LYS A 296 25.76 -0.89 10.10
N LYS A 297 24.61 -0.49 9.54
CA LYS A 297 24.42 0.88 9.02
C LYS A 297 24.18 1.94 10.12
N ASP A 298 23.90 1.51 11.35
CA ASP A 298 23.68 2.38 12.50
C ASP A 298 24.91 2.49 13.43
N LYS A 299 26.12 2.21 12.92
CA LYS A 299 27.40 2.45 13.62
C LYS A 299 28.40 3.18 12.75
#